data_AF-A0A521XW00-F1
#
_entry.id   AF-A0A521XW00-F1
#
_cell.length_a   1.000
_cell.length_b   1.000
_cell.length_c   1.000
_cell.angle_alpha   90.00
_cell.angle_beta   90.00
_cell.angle_gamma   90.00
#
_symmetry.space_group_name_H-M   'P 1'
#
loop_
_entity.id
_entity.type
_entity.pdbx_description
1 polymer ?
#
loop_
_entity_poly.entity_id
_entity_poly.type
_entity_poly.pdbx_seq_one_letter_code
_entity_poly.pdbx_strand_id
1 'polypeptide(L)'
;MRPVTPEDIDALLPQTQCGLCGYGGCMPYAEAMLFEQAPIHLCPPGGVKTLQMLGELLQQDPTPYLAEMEQCAKPPRLAIIREDECIG
;
A
#
# COMPACT_ATOMS: atom_id res chain seq x y z
N MET A 1 23.92 3.30 -10.19
CA MET A 1 22.63 3.10 -9.50
C MET A 1 21.65 4.12 -10.06
N ARG A 2 20.49 3.68 -10.53
CA ARG A 2 19.40 4.58 -10.94
C ARG A 2 18.74 5.14 -9.68
N PRO A 3 18.43 6.44 -9.59
CA PRO A 3 17.66 6.98 -8.47
C PRO A 3 16.26 6.37 -8.44
N VAL A 4 15.73 6.10 -7.25
CA VAL A 4 14.34 5.66 -7.05
C VAL A 4 13.42 6.80 -7.49
N THR A 5 12.37 6.46 -8.25
CA THR A 5 11.34 7.43 -8.67
C THR A 5 10.00 7.12 -8.00
N PRO A 6 9.06 8.08 -7.92
CA PRO A 6 7.71 7.82 -7.39
C PRO A 6 7.00 6.68 -8.13
N GLU A 7 7.23 6.53 -9.44
CA GLU A 7 6.66 5.45 -10.24
C GLU A 7 7.17 4.06 -9.81
N ASP A 8 8.43 3.96 -9.36
CA ASP A 8 8.97 2.71 -8.83
C ASP A 8 8.24 2.29 -7.54
N ILE A 9 7.88 3.28 -6.71
CA ILE A 9 7.16 3.06 -5.45
C ILE A 9 5.69 2.73 -5.74
N ASP A 10 5.04 3.50 -6.63
CA ASP A 10 3.65 3.29 -7.05
C ASP A 10 3.44 1.88 -7.64
N ALA A 11 4.41 1.37 -8.40
CA ALA A 11 4.36 0.01 -8.94
C ALA A 11 4.34 -1.11 -7.88
N LEU A 12 4.78 -0.83 -6.64
CA LEU A 12 4.74 -1.79 -5.52
C LEU A 12 3.45 -1.70 -4.70
N LEU A 13 2.68 -0.62 -4.87
CA LEU A 13 1.42 -0.41 -4.17
C LEU A 13 0.31 -1.26 -4.81
N PRO A 14 -0.76 -1.59 -4.05
CA PRO A 14 -1.80 -2.48 -4.52
C PRO A 14 -2.74 -1.87 -5.58
N GLN A 15 -2.53 -0.61 -5.97
CA GLN A 15 -3.33 0.12 -6.98
C GLN A 15 -4.85 0.12 -6.72
N THR A 16 -5.26 0.03 -5.46
CA THR A 16 -6.68 0.00 -5.07
C THR A 16 -7.31 1.38 -5.00
N GLN A 17 -6.49 2.45 -4.99
CA GLN A 17 -6.95 3.84 -4.86
C GLN A 17 -7.91 4.07 -3.68
N CYS A 18 -7.72 3.31 -2.59
CA CYS A 18 -8.66 3.28 -1.47
C CYS A 18 -8.57 4.46 -0.49
N GLY A 19 -7.47 5.22 -0.51
CA GLY A 19 -7.23 6.37 0.37
C GLY A 19 -7.03 6.04 1.86
N LEU A 20 -6.92 4.77 2.24
CA LEU A 20 -6.73 4.35 3.64
C LEU A 20 -5.42 4.83 4.25
N CYS A 21 -4.44 5.19 3.41
CA CYS A 21 -3.16 5.78 3.83
C CYS A 21 -3.25 7.28 4.15
N GLY A 22 -4.42 7.92 3.97
CA GLY A 22 -4.60 9.37 4.15
C GLY A 22 -4.27 10.21 2.91
N TYR A 23 -3.83 9.58 1.81
CA TYR A 23 -3.51 10.22 0.54
C TYR A 23 -4.60 9.97 -0.50
N GLY A 24 -4.69 10.84 -1.52
CA GLY A 24 -5.71 10.76 -2.57
C GLY A 24 -5.58 9.57 -3.54
N GLY A 25 -4.56 8.72 -3.38
CA GLY A 25 -4.30 7.55 -4.20
C GLY A 25 -2.91 6.96 -3.94
N CYS A 26 -2.55 5.93 -4.71
CA CYS A 26 -1.24 5.29 -4.64
C CYS A 26 -0.10 6.24 -5.07
N MET A 27 -0.25 6.94 -6.20
CA MET A 27 0.78 7.88 -6.68
C MET A 27 1.07 9.03 -5.69
N PRO A 28 0.07 9.75 -5.14
CA PRO A 28 0.34 10.77 -4.11
C PRO A 28 1.02 10.20 -2.86
N TYR A 29 0.71 8.95 -2.47
CA TYR A 29 1.39 8.30 -1.36
C TYR A 29 2.85 7.96 -1.70
N ALA A 30 3.12 7.51 -2.93
CA ALA A 30 4.46 7.26 -3.44
C ALA A 30 5.33 8.53 -3.47
N GLU A 31 4.77 9.64 -3.96
CA GLU A 31 5.42 10.95 -3.94
C GLU A 31 5.73 11.40 -2.51
N ALA A 32 4.78 11.25 -1.58
CA ALA A 32 4.97 11.64 -0.18
C ALA A 32 6.06 10.80 0.51
N MET A 33 6.19 9.50 0.18
CA MET A 33 7.28 8.67 0.71
C MET A 33 8.66 9.19 0.27
N LEU A 34 8.78 9.69 -0.96
CA LEU A 34 10.05 10.13 -1.51
C LEU A 34 10.40 11.59 -1.14
N PHE A 35 9.42 12.49 -1.21
CA PHE A 35 9.65 13.93 -1.05
C PHE A 35 9.33 14.45 0.35
N GLU A 36 8.32 13.89 1.01
CA GLU A 36 7.84 14.33 2.32
C GLU A 36 8.28 13.40 3.47
N GLN A 37 9.02 12.33 3.15
CA GLN A 37 9.44 11.29 4.10
C GLN A 37 8.25 10.66 4.85
N ALA A 38 7.14 10.45 4.14
CA ALA A 38 5.99 9.76 4.70
C ALA A 38 6.36 8.32 5.14
N PRO A 39 5.76 7.79 6.23
CA PRO A 39 6.03 6.44 6.67
C PRO A 39 5.60 5.37 5.67
N ILE A 40 6.40 4.30 5.52
CA ILE A 40 6.17 3.20 4.57
C ILE A 40 5.08 2.20 4.99
N HIS A 41 4.56 2.30 6.21
CA HIS A 41 3.60 1.36 6.81
C HIS A 41 2.15 1.85 6.75
N LEU A 42 1.85 2.88 5.96
CA LEU A 42 0.49 3.45 5.90
C LEU A 42 -0.42 2.77 4.87
N CYS A 43 0.00 1.67 4.24
CA CYS A 43 -0.81 0.93 3.28
C CYS A 43 -1.35 -0.42 3.84
N PRO A 44 -2.41 -0.40 4.67
CA PRO A 44 -3.08 -1.62 5.13
C PRO A 44 -3.44 -2.63 4.03
N PRO A 45 -3.98 -2.23 2.86
CA PRO A 45 -4.35 -3.21 1.82
C PRO A 45 -3.14 -3.87 1.14
N GLY A 46 -1.96 -3.23 1.17
CA GLY A 46 -0.72 -3.82 0.68
C GLY A 46 -0.12 -4.85 1.66
N GLY A 47 -0.43 -4.69 2.94
CA GLY A 47 -0.01 -5.63 3.98
C GLY A 47 1.50 -5.73 4.14
N VAL A 48 1.93 -6.80 4.82
CA VAL A 48 3.34 -7.05 5.14
C VAL A 48 4.22 -7.16 3.89
N LYS A 49 3.69 -7.76 2.81
CA LYS A 49 4.44 -7.94 1.57
C LYS A 49 4.82 -6.61 0.94
N THR A 50 3.87 -5.70 0.78
CA THR A 50 4.15 -4.36 0.24
C THR A 50 5.10 -3.60 1.16
N LEU A 51 4.90 -3.65 2.48
CA LEU A 51 5.78 -3.01 3.46
C LEU A 51 7.25 -3.47 3.32
N GLN A 52 7.49 -4.78 3.18
CA GLN A 52 8.84 -5.32 2.98
C GLN A 52 9.47 -4.83 1.67
N MET A 53 8.73 -4.88 0.56
CA MET A 53 9.20 -4.42 -0.74
C MET A 53 9.53 -2.92 -0.73
N LEU A 54 8.72 -2.11 -0.04
CA LEU A 54 8.98 -0.68 0.15
C LEU A 54 10.23 -0.44 1.00
N GLY A 55 10.42 -1.19 2.08
CA GLY A 55 11.62 -1.12 2.92
C GLY A 55 12.90 -1.44 2.14
N GLU A 56 12.86 -2.46 1.29
CA GLU A 56 13.99 -2.81 0.40
C GLU A 56 14.28 -1.69 -0.62
N LEU A 57 13.25 -1.16 -1.28
CA LEU A 57 13.41 -0.11 -2.29
C LEU A 57 13.93 1.21 -1.70
N LEU A 58 13.38 1.61 -0.55
CA LEU A 58 13.68 2.88 0.11
C LEU A 58 14.82 2.78 1.14
N GLN A 59 15.40 1.58 1.31
CA GLN A 59 16.46 1.30 2.29
C GLN A 59 16.05 1.67 3.72
N GLN A 60 14.80 1.36 4.09
CA GLN A 60 14.23 1.57 5.41
C GLN A 60 13.94 0.22 6.08
N ASP A 61 14.14 0.12 7.39
CA ASP A 61 13.84 -1.11 8.14
C ASP A 61 12.31 -1.28 8.34
N PRO A 62 11.68 -2.33 7.77
CA PRO A 62 10.25 -2.58 7.95
C PRO A 62 9.92 -3.25 9.29
N THR A 63 10.91 -3.79 10.00
CA THR A 63 10.73 -4.64 11.20
C THR A 63 9.85 -4.02 12.28
N PRO A 64 9.97 -2.72 12.61
CA PRO A 64 9.15 -2.09 13.65
C PRO A 64 7.63 -2.10 13.34
N TYR A 65 7.26 -2.19 12.07
CA TYR A 65 5.88 -2.02 11.61
C TYR A 65 5.20 -3.36 11.26
N LEU A 66 5.92 -4.48 11.27
CA LEU A 66 5.39 -5.79 10.87
C LEU A 66 4.18 -6.21 11.71
N ALA A 67 4.30 -6.09 13.04
CA ALA A 67 3.23 -6.50 13.96
C ALA A 67 1.94 -5.68 13.79
N GLU A 68 2.07 -4.38 13.53
CA GLU A 68 0.93 -3.50 13.24
C GLU A 68 0.30 -3.85 11.89
N MET A 69 1.14 -4.06 10.88
CA MET A 69 0.69 -4.38 9.53
C MET A 69 -0.04 -5.73 9.46
N GLU A 70 0.39 -6.73 10.23
CA GLU A 70 -0.31 -8.02 10.36
C GLU A 70 -1.70 -7.87 10.97
N GLN A 71 -1.89 -6.96 11.94
CA GLN A 71 -3.18 -6.71 12.56
C GLN A 71 -4.13 -5.94 11.64
N CYS A 72 -3.59 -5.04 10.83
CA CYS A 72 -4.35 -4.21 9.89
C CYS A 72 -4.69 -4.94 8.58
N ALA A 73 -3.94 -5.99 8.23
CA ALA A 73 -4.20 -6.83 7.06
C ALA A 73 -5.51 -7.61 7.23
N LYS A 74 -6.59 -7.11 6.62
CA LYS A 74 -7.88 -7.81 6.62
C LYS A 74 -7.80 -9.04 5.70
N PRO A 75 -8.31 -10.20 6.12
CA PRO A 75 -8.38 -11.36 5.25
C PRO A 75 -9.27 -11.06 4.03
N PRO A 76 -9.00 -11.70 2.88
CA PRO A 76 -9.87 -11.60 1.72
C PRO A 76 -11.29 -12.03 2.10
N ARG A 77 -12.27 -11.28 1.62
CA ARG A 77 -13.70 -11.56 1.84
C ARG A 77 -14.31 -12.06 0.53
N LEU A 78 -15.11 -13.11 0.62
CA LEU A 78 -15.90 -13.60 -0.51
C LEU A 78 -17.16 -12.76 -0.63
N ALA A 79 -17.28 -12.01 -1.72
CA ALA A 79 -18.54 -11.40 -2.12
C ALA A 79 -19.35 -12.40 -2.96
N ILE A 80 -20.63 -12.58 -2.64
CA ILE A 80 -21.56 -13.38 -3.43
C ILE A 80 -22.49 -12.41 -4.15
N ILE A 81 -22.52 -12.48 -5.48
CA ILE A 81 -23.40 -11.66 -6.30
C ILE A 81 -24.78 -12.32 -6.34
N ARG A 82 -25.81 -11.54 -6.03
CA ARG A 82 -27.21 -11.94 -6.21
C ARG A 82 -27.67 -11.45 -7.57
N GLU A 83 -27.61 -12.34 -8.55
CA GLU A 83 -27.84 -11.95 -9.96
C GLU A 83 -29.26 -11.45 -10.24
N ASP A 84 -30.23 -11.81 -9.39
CA ASP A 84 -31.59 -11.27 -9.41
C ASP A 84 -31.66 -9.77 -9.04
N GLU A 85 -30.65 -9.24 -8.35
CA GLU A 85 -30.61 -7.86 -7.83
C GLU A 85 -29.52 -6.99 -8.49
N CYS A 86 -28.70 -7.55 -9.37
CA CYS A 86 -27.61 -6.83 -10.04
C CYS A 86 -28.15 -5.87 -11.11
N ILE A 87 -27.82 -4.58 -11.02
CA ILE A 87 -28.29 -3.53 -11.96
C ILE A 87 -27.25 -3.06 -12.98
N GLY A 88 -26.04 -3.61 -12.94
CA GLY A 88 -24.87 -3.12 -13.68
C GLY A 88 -23.95 -2.28 -12.81
#